data_AF-A0A397CJV9-F1
#
_entry.id   AF-A0A397CJV9-F1
#
_cell.length_a   1.000
_cell.length_b   1.000
_cell.length_c   1.000
_cell.angle_alpha   90.00
_cell.angle_beta   90.00
_cell.angle_gamma   90.00
#
_symmetry.space_group_name_H-M   'P 1'
#
loop_
_entity.id
_entity.type
_entity.pdbx_description
1 polymer ?
#
loop_
_entity_poly.entity_id
_entity_poly.type
_entity_poly.pdbx_seq_one_letter_code
_entity_poly.pdbx_strand_id
1 'polypeptide(L)'
;MSLTLYCTIVNDGSTIEVEVGACALVEQLRKKIAEKMQYTFPEHELKLYLAKLANGEWLQWRDKAVDKLRTHEVTGVIKALLANREMDPTSGLENPAFNFPSIDSQQDSTIHVLVRVPSERWDEVRPHKKHKVSSTDNYNEEKNETVEGVQGATSIPPDVIASIEGPLGLFPPLEVGSGVALGIDLIESDFPKWFFMRQAAKDVIKTCNALAPLFVVLNGSPGNGKSTLVVLLAFYKALYVKTPVMLIRRRKGPGGRTSMLCLDPVNAKYWRNDDATIKQLKAFRRRYKGFALYLDGFDKAFVFQHDLDRFQLLATPGQYRLKSDDMPHYELCLVPFWSKPDLIAIGHHEGWDEPAINGKYFYSGGNLRYFLMPQRKAKQAVDIAIASIVPGTAEHLDSQRGATSPHPIDTIRMRGIQPMDPVTDSNADGTTPNNYLEIAQWIYAITSEYALRRLAQIIPPSKFQAICLTGHNLGDGPFKGIAFENYVHNLAMQHNKIDLKVLEYQPKQTAGVASVYADETFEAKAPETSGNNTVECDAAMVGMGGFDPDHNV
;
A
#
# COMPACT_ATOMS: atom_id res chain seq x y z
N MET A 1 -3.12 -25.24 -56.52
CA MET A 1 -1.80 -25.03 -55.88
C MET A 1 -2.03 -24.27 -54.58
N SER A 2 -1.35 -24.66 -53.50
CA SER A 2 -1.37 -23.97 -52.20
C SER A 2 -0.10 -23.12 -52.02
N LEU A 3 -0.18 -22.08 -51.21
CA LEU A 3 0.94 -21.28 -50.74
C LEU A 3 1.08 -21.52 -49.23
N THR A 4 2.30 -21.72 -48.77
CA THR A 4 2.64 -21.80 -47.35
C THR A 4 3.27 -20.47 -46.94
N LEU A 5 2.58 -19.70 -46.10
CA LEU A 5 3.01 -18.38 -45.66
C LEU A 5 3.31 -18.39 -44.17
N TYR A 6 4.51 -17.97 -43.81
CA TYR A 6 4.88 -17.68 -42.43
C TYR A 6 4.46 -16.26 -42.05
N CYS A 7 3.61 -16.15 -41.05
CA CYS A 7 3.00 -14.91 -40.59
C CYS A 7 3.45 -14.61 -39.16
N THR A 8 3.95 -13.42 -38.90
CA THR A 8 4.34 -12.98 -37.55
C THR A 8 3.35 -11.98 -36.99
N ILE A 9 2.84 -12.24 -35.80
CA ILE A 9 1.97 -11.33 -35.06
C ILE A 9 2.84 -10.22 -34.44
N VAL A 10 2.59 -8.98 -34.82
CA VAL A 10 3.37 -7.80 -34.37
C VAL A 10 3.28 -7.61 -32.85
N ASN A 11 2.15 -8.01 -32.27
CA ASN A 11 1.80 -7.76 -30.89
C ASN A 11 2.69 -8.51 -29.90
N ASP A 12 2.99 -9.77 -30.17
CA ASP A 12 3.70 -10.68 -29.27
C ASP A 12 4.89 -11.39 -29.95
N GLY A 13 5.12 -11.15 -31.24
CA GLY A 13 6.18 -11.79 -32.02
C GLY A 13 5.95 -13.28 -32.30
N SER A 14 4.75 -13.81 -32.02
CA SER A 14 4.37 -15.18 -32.35
C SER A 14 4.38 -15.36 -33.87
N THR A 15 4.91 -16.48 -34.36
CA THR A 15 4.87 -16.78 -35.80
C THR A 15 4.09 -18.06 -36.03
N ILE A 16 3.26 -18.03 -37.05
CA ILE A 16 2.43 -19.13 -37.48
C ILE A 16 2.67 -19.43 -38.94
N GLU A 17 2.60 -20.69 -39.28
CA GLU A 17 2.56 -21.14 -40.67
C GLU A 17 1.11 -21.23 -41.12
N VAL A 18 0.75 -20.70 -42.29
CA VAL A 18 -0.60 -20.76 -42.83
C VAL A 18 -0.56 -21.25 -44.27
N GLU A 19 -1.22 -22.37 -44.52
CA GLU A 19 -1.45 -22.87 -45.88
C GLU A 19 -2.74 -22.28 -46.44
N VAL A 20 -2.69 -21.69 -47.62
CA VAL A 20 -3.81 -21.03 -48.29
C VAL A 20 -3.79 -21.31 -49.79
N GLY A 21 -4.91 -21.22 -50.50
CA GLY A 21 -4.92 -21.40 -51.96
C GLY A 21 -4.11 -20.32 -52.66
N ALA A 22 -3.38 -20.66 -53.73
CA ALA A 22 -2.57 -19.68 -54.45
C ALA A 22 -3.39 -18.56 -55.10
N CYS A 23 -4.63 -18.86 -55.51
CA CYS A 23 -5.59 -17.88 -56.06
C CYS A 23 -6.55 -17.31 -54.99
N ALA A 24 -6.20 -17.43 -53.70
CA ALA A 24 -7.03 -16.95 -52.61
C ALA A 24 -6.89 -15.44 -52.44
N LEU A 25 -7.91 -14.79 -51.86
CA LEU A 25 -7.83 -13.38 -51.50
C LEU A 25 -7.08 -13.19 -50.17
N VAL A 26 -6.52 -11.99 -49.96
CA VAL A 26 -5.93 -11.58 -48.68
C VAL A 26 -6.94 -11.70 -47.52
N GLU A 27 -8.23 -11.46 -47.78
CA GLU A 27 -9.30 -11.70 -46.82
C GLU A 27 -9.38 -13.16 -46.36
N GLN A 28 -9.19 -14.12 -47.27
CA GLN A 28 -9.21 -15.55 -46.94
C GLN A 28 -7.98 -15.95 -46.11
N LEU A 29 -6.81 -15.36 -46.38
CA LEU A 29 -5.62 -15.51 -45.54
C LEU A 29 -5.87 -14.96 -44.12
N ARG A 30 -6.48 -13.77 -44.01
CA ARG A 30 -6.85 -13.15 -42.74
C ARG A 30 -7.76 -14.03 -41.91
N LYS A 31 -8.79 -14.60 -42.54
CA LYS A 31 -9.71 -15.55 -41.91
C LYS A 31 -8.99 -16.78 -41.36
N LYS A 32 -8.12 -17.40 -42.16
CA LYS A 32 -7.31 -18.55 -41.72
C LYS A 32 -6.38 -18.21 -40.54
N ILE A 33 -5.80 -17.02 -40.53
CA ILE A 33 -4.98 -16.55 -39.41
C ILE A 33 -5.82 -16.42 -38.13
N ALA A 34 -6.99 -15.78 -38.21
CA ALA A 34 -7.89 -15.62 -37.06
C ALA A 34 -8.37 -16.97 -36.51
N GLU A 35 -8.77 -17.89 -37.38
CA GLU A 35 -9.16 -19.27 -37.02
C GLU A 35 -8.01 -20.02 -36.35
N LYS A 36 -6.80 -19.96 -36.91
CA LYS A 36 -5.62 -20.66 -36.38
C LYS A 36 -5.18 -20.10 -35.03
N MET A 37 -5.31 -18.79 -34.83
CA MET A 37 -4.99 -18.12 -33.57
C MET A 37 -6.12 -18.17 -32.54
N GLN A 38 -7.31 -18.68 -32.91
CA GLN A 38 -8.50 -18.76 -32.05
C GLN A 38 -8.94 -17.38 -31.53
N TYR A 39 -8.86 -16.35 -32.37
CA TYR A 39 -9.32 -15.01 -31.99
C TYR A 39 -10.85 -14.95 -31.87
N THR A 40 -11.33 -14.31 -30.80
CA THR A 40 -12.76 -14.20 -30.46
C THR A 40 -13.45 -12.98 -31.06
N PHE A 41 -12.69 -12.06 -31.63
CA PHE A 41 -13.19 -10.85 -32.30
C PHE A 41 -13.24 -11.04 -33.83
N PRO A 42 -14.02 -10.23 -34.55
CA PRO A 42 -14.19 -10.35 -36.00
C PRO A 42 -12.87 -10.28 -36.78
N GLU A 43 -12.69 -11.20 -37.74
CA GLU A 43 -11.44 -11.34 -38.49
C GLU A 43 -11.07 -10.09 -39.30
N HIS A 44 -12.06 -9.29 -39.71
CA HIS A 44 -11.83 -8.07 -40.48
C HIS A 44 -11.10 -6.99 -39.69
N GLU A 45 -11.10 -7.06 -38.35
CA GLU A 45 -10.34 -6.14 -37.50
C GLU A 45 -8.80 -6.39 -37.59
N LEU A 46 -8.36 -7.56 -38.08
CA LEU A 46 -6.94 -7.83 -38.33
C LEU A 46 -6.42 -7.07 -39.54
N LYS A 47 -5.24 -6.46 -39.40
CA LYS A 47 -4.52 -5.84 -40.52
C LYS A 47 -3.29 -6.67 -40.91
N LEU A 48 -3.15 -6.94 -42.20
CA LEU A 48 -2.05 -7.71 -42.77
C LEU A 48 -1.10 -6.78 -43.52
N TYR A 49 0.20 -6.99 -43.36
CA TYR A 49 1.24 -6.20 -44.02
C TYR A 49 2.27 -7.11 -44.66
N LEU A 50 2.78 -6.73 -45.82
CA LEU A 50 3.82 -7.48 -46.50
C LEU A 50 5.16 -7.32 -45.74
N ALA A 51 5.80 -8.42 -45.37
CA ALA A 51 7.05 -8.42 -44.60
C ALA A 51 8.30 -8.25 -45.49
N LYS A 52 8.16 -7.57 -46.64
CA LYS A 52 9.24 -7.35 -47.61
C LYS A 52 9.90 -5.99 -47.39
N LEU A 53 11.21 -6.03 -47.10
CA LEU A 53 12.03 -4.87 -46.83
C LEU A 53 12.23 -3.99 -48.08
N ALA A 54 12.70 -2.76 -47.88
CA ALA A 54 12.88 -1.80 -48.97
C ALA A 54 13.93 -2.24 -50.01
N ASN A 55 14.92 -3.05 -49.60
CA ASN A 55 15.92 -3.65 -50.47
C ASN A 55 15.39 -4.86 -51.27
N GLY A 56 14.12 -5.24 -51.12
CA GLY A 56 13.50 -6.36 -51.79
C GLY A 56 13.67 -7.72 -51.10
N GLU A 57 14.41 -7.78 -49.99
CA GLU A 57 14.57 -8.99 -49.19
C GLU A 57 13.39 -9.22 -48.25
N TRP A 58 13.17 -10.47 -47.86
CA TRP A 58 12.16 -10.82 -46.87
C TRP A 58 12.71 -10.72 -45.45
N LEU A 59 11.88 -10.24 -44.53
CA LEU A 59 12.18 -10.25 -43.11
C LEU A 59 12.43 -11.68 -42.63
N GLN A 60 13.52 -11.90 -41.90
CA GLN A 60 13.90 -13.20 -41.38
C GLN A 60 13.48 -13.35 -39.92
N TRP A 61 13.10 -14.54 -39.50
CA TRP A 61 12.79 -14.91 -38.12
C TRP A 61 13.93 -14.60 -37.14
N ARG A 62 15.18 -14.69 -37.61
CA ARG A 62 16.38 -14.36 -36.82
C ARG A 62 16.75 -12.88 -36.86
N ASP A 63 15.99 -12.04 -37.58
CA ASP A 63 16.24 -10.62 -37.57
C ASP A 63 15.98 -10.05 -36.17
N LYS A 64 16.92 -9.24 -35.70
CA LYS A 64 16.78 -8.52 -34.43
C LYS A 64 15.50 -7.69 -34.35
N ALA A 65 14.96 -7.28 -35.50
CA ALA A 65 13.69 -6.56 -35.59
C ALA A 65 12.49 -7.43 -35.19
N VAL A 66 12.52 -8.73 -35.48
CA VAL A 66 11.50 -9.73 -35.14
C VAL A 66 11.65 -10.19 -33.69
N ASP A 67 12.87 -10.47 -33.23
CA ASP A 67 13.13 -10.84 -31.83
C ASP A 67 12.61 -9.76 -30.86
N LYS A 68 12.74 -8.49 -31.24
CA LYS A 68 12.23 -7.36 -30.45
C LYS A 68 10.70 -7.33 -30.35
N LEU A 69 9.96 -7.91 -31.30
CA LEU A 69 8.50 -8.04 -31.20
C LEU A 69 8.08 -8.95 -30.05
N ARG A 70 8.88 -10.00 -29.75
CA ARG A 70 8.66 -10.87 -28.58
C ARG A 70 8.86 -10.16 -27.24
N THR A 71 9.54 -9.01 -27.26
CA THR A 71 9.70 -8.11 -26.10
C THR A 71 8.71 -6.94 -26.11
N HIS A 72 7.77 -6.95 -27.07
CA HIS A 72 6.79 -5.89 -27.36
C HIS A 72 7.44 -4.56 -27.78
N GLU A 73 8.63 -4.59 -28.38
CA GLU A 73 9.30 -3.44 -28.97
C GLU A 73 9.16 -3.45 -30.50
N VAL A 74 8.36 -2.53 -31.05
CA VAL A 74 8.23 -2.36 -32.50
C VAL A 74 9.37 -1.48 -33.01
N THR A 75 10.35 -2.09 -33.66
CA THR A 75 11.53 -1.38 -34.20
C THR A 75 11.18 -0.43 -35.34
N GLY A 76 12.09 0.48 -35.68
CA GLY A 76 11.94 1.38 -36.84
C GLY A 76 11.71 0.61 -38.15
N VAL A 77 12.32 -0.57 -38.31
CA VAL A 77 12.11 -1.45 -39.48
C VAL A 77 10.67 -1.92 -39.55
N ILE A 78 10.13 -2.46 -38.45
CA ILE A 78 8.73 -2.93 -38.41
C ILE A 78 7.77 -1.74 -38.56
N LYS A 79 8.04 -0.60 -37.92
CA LYS A 79 7.21 0.62 -38.09
C LYS A 79 7.14 1.06 -39.55
N ALA A 80 8.26 1.00 -40.29
CA ALA A 80 8.28 1.36 -41.70
C ALA A 80 7.43 0.43 -42.57
N LEU A 81 7.43 -0.88 -42.26
CA LEU A 81 6.57 -1.87 -42.93
C LEU A 81 5.09 -1.61 -42.61
N LEU A 82 4.76 -1.38 -41.34
CA LEU A 82 3.38 -1.10 -40.91
C LEU A 82 2.82 0.22 -41.44
N ALA A 83 3.66 1.16 -41.86
CA ALA A 83 3.22 2.43 -42.42
C ALA A 83 2.88 2.35 -43.91
N ASN A 84 3.55 1.47 -44.67
CA ASN A 84 3.57 1.57 -46.15
C ASN A 84 3.28 0.24 -46.88
N ARG A 85 3.05 -0.86 -46.16
CA ARG A 85 2.92 -2.21 -46.76
C ARG A 85 1.62 -2.92 -46.38
N GLU A 86 0.57 -2.20 -46.00
CA GLU A 86 -0.73 -2.81 -45.72
C GLU A 86 -1.26 -3.50 -46.99
N MET A 87 -1.73 -4.74 -46.83
CA MET A 87 -2.26 -5.56 -47.92
C MET A 87 -3.76 -5.31 -48.06
N ASP A 88 -4.21 -4.99 -49.28
CA ASP A 88 -5.62 -4.81 -49.59
C ASP A 88 -6.37 -6.15 -49.44
N PRO A 89 -7.41 -6.26 -48.59
CA PRO A 89 -8.19 -7.50 -48.41
C PRO A 89 -8.75 -8.08 -49.72
N THR A 90 -9.03 -7.24 -50.71
CA THR A 90 -9.62 -7.64 -52.00
C THR A 90 -8.59 -8.10 -53.05
N SER A 91 -7.30 -7.96 -52.76
CA SER A 91 -6.24 -8.44 -53.65
C SER A 91 -6.08 -9.96 -53.58
N GLY A 92 -5.87 -10.60 -54.73
CA GLY A 92 -5.45 -12.01 -54.80
C GLY A 92 -4.01 -12.20 -54.33
N LEU A 93 -3.70 -13.32 -53.67
CA LEU A 93 -2.36 -13.65 -53.20
C LEU A 93 -1.38 -13.91 -54.35
N GLU A 94 -1.89 -14.27 -55.53
CA GLU A 94 -1.17 -14.38 -56.79
C GLU A 94 -0.75 -13.03 -57.39
N ASN A 95 -1.18 -11.90 -56.78
CA ASN A 95 -0.81 -10.57 -57.26
C ASN A 95 0.72 -10.45 -57.34
N PRO A 96 1.28 -10.13 -58.53
CA PRO A 96 2.72 -9.98 -58.72
C PRO A 96 3.38 -8.97 -57.79
N ALA A 97 2.61 -8.02 -57.23
CA ALA A 97 3.10 -7.06 -56.24
C ALA A 97 3.52 -7.71 -54.91
N PHE A 98 2.91 -8.83 -54.53
CA PHE A 98 3.29 -9.58 -53.33
C PHE A 98 4.50 -10.48 -53.59
N ASN A 99 4.56 -11.09 -54.78
CA ASN A 99 5.68 -11.92 -55.23
C ASN A 99 6.09 -12.99 -54.18
N PHE A 100 5.10 -13.68 -53.61
CA PHE A 100 5.36 -14.76 -52.66
C PHE A 100 6.15 -15.91 -53.34
N PRO A 101 7.12 -16.52 -52.64
CA PRO A 101 7.90 -17.61 -53.20
C PRO A 101 7.02 -18.84 -53.51
N SER A 102 7.36 -19.56 -54.58
CA SER A 102 6.72 -20.86 -54.87
C SER A 102 7.19 -21.93 -53.88
N ILE A 103 6.36 -22.97 -53.73
CA ILE A 103 6.44 -24.06 -52.73
C ILE A 103 7.85 -24.68 -52.58
N ASP A 104 8.68 -24.64 -53.64
CA ASP A 104 9.98 -25.32 -53.68
C ASP A 104 11.17 -24.52 -53.14
N SER A 105 10.94 -23.31 -52.59
CA SER A 105 12.00 -22.48 -51.99
C SER A 105 11.81 -22.34 -50.47
N GLN A 106 11.90 -23.48 -49.77
CA GLN A 106 11.91 -23.52 -48.30
C GLN A 106 13.21 -22.88 -47.76
N GLN A 107 13.11 -21.61 -47.38
CA GLN A 107 14.00 -21.05 -46.36
C GLN A 107 13.19 -20.98 -45.07
N ASP A 108 13.38 -21.98 -44.21
CA ASP A 108 12.71 -22.23 -42.91
C ASP A 108 12.78 -21.07 -41.89
N SER A 109 13.29 -19.91 -42.29
CA SER A 109 13.41 -18.70 -41.48
C SER A 109 12.75 -17.46 -42.07
N THR A 110 12.02 -17.55 -43.18
CA THR A 110 11.48 -16.36 -43.86
C THR A 110 10.08 -15.99 -43.38
N ILE A 111 9.86 -14.73 -43.01
CA ILE A 111 8.55 -14.17 -42.67
C ILE A 111 7.97 -13.45 -43.90
N HIS A 112 6.75 -13.82 -44.25
CA HIS A 112 6.06 -13.33 -45.44
C HIS A 112 5.06 -12.22 -45.11
N VAL A 113 4.38 -12.33 -43.96
CA VAL A 113 3.29 -11.43 -43.57
C VAL A 113 3.45 -11.00 -42.12
N LEU A 114 3.26 -9.72 -41.84
CA LEU A 114 3.08 -9.17 -40.50
C LEU A 114 1.59 -8.99 -40.21
N VAL A 115 1.14 -9.50 -39.08
CA VAL A 115 -0.26 -9.43 -38.64
C VAL A 115 -0.36 -8.48 -37.46
N ARG A 116 -1.22 -7.47 -37.56
CA ARG A 116 -1.47 -6.52 -36.47
C ARG A 116 -2.86 -6.72 -35.90
N VAL A 117 -2.92 -6.97 -34.59
CA VAL A 117 -4.16 -7.00 -33.81
C VAL A 117 -4.47 -5.59 -33.29
N PRO A 118 -5.72 -5.10 -33.36
CA PRO A 118 -6.15 -3.80 -32.83
C PRO A 118 -5.79 -3.60 -31.37
N SER A 119 -5.35 -2.39 -30.98
CA SER A 119 -4.92 -2.02 -29.61
C SER A 119 -5.93 -2.38 -28.53
N GLU A 120 -7.21 -2.23 -28.86
CA GLU A 120 -8.35 -2.40 -27.98
C GLU A 120 -8.58 -3.88 -27.63
N ARG A 121 -8.06 -4.80 -28.47
CA ARG A 121 -8.22 -6.25 -28.34
C ARG A 121 -6.99 -6.95 -27.78
N TRP A 122 -5.95 -6.20 -27.39
CA TRP A 122 -4.68 -6.78 -26.95
C TRP A 122 -4.80 -7.64 -25.70
N ASP A 123 -5.80 -7.40 -24.85
CA ASP A 123 -6.04 -8.19 -23.65
C ASP A 123 -6.84 -9.48 -23.93
N GLU A 124 -7.60 -9.54 -25.03
CA GLU A 124 -8.38 -10.72 -25.46
C GLU A 124 -7.50 -11.79 -26.14
N VAL A 125 -6.36 -11.39 -26.71
CA VAL A 125 -5.51 -12.27 -27.55
C VAL A 125 -4.25 -12.80 -26.88
N ARG A 126 -3.98 -12.45 -25.62
CA ARG A 126 -2.78 -12.97 -24.94
C ARG A 126 -2.97 -14.47 -24.67
N PRO A 127 -2.01 -15.33 -25.05
CA PRO A 127 -2.12 -16.76 -24.77
C PRO A 127 -2.12 -17.02 -23.26
N HIS A 128 -3.29 -17.34 -22.69
CA HIS A 128 -3.38 -18.16 -21.49
C HIS A 128 -2.73 -19.52 -21.81
N LYS A 129 -1.67 -19.91 -21.10
CA LYS A 129 -1.05 -21.24 -21.28
C LYS A 129 -2.10 -22.33 -21.03
N LYS A 130 -2.56 -22.99 -22.10
CA LYS A 130 -3.26 -24.27 -22.02
C LYS A 130 -2.31 -25.31 -21.45
N HIS A 131 -2.79 -26.03 -20.44
CA HIS A 131 -2.24 -27.32 -20.01
C HIS A 131 -1.98 -28.21 -21.23
N LYS A 132 -0.81 -28.85 -21.29
CA LYS A 132 -0.61 -30.01 -22.16
C LYS A 132 -0.05 -31.17 -21.35
N VAL A 133 -0.96 -32.06 -20.98
CA VAL A 133 -0.68 -33.46 -20.68
C VAL A 133 -0.50 -34.17 -22.03
N SER A 134 0.66 -34.80 -22.24
CA SER A 134 0.78 -36.17 -22.76
C SER A 134 2.26 -36.59 -22.85
N SER A 135 2.57 -37.72 -22.18
CA SER A 135 3.56 -38.77 -22.51
C SER A 135 4.28 -38.64 -23.87
N THR A 136 5.57 -38.93 -24.04
CA THR A 136 6.43 -39.99 -23.47
C THR A 136 7.89 -39.67 -23.85
N ASP A 137 8.85 -40.17 -23.04
CA ASP A 137 10.25 -40.50 -23.38
C ASP A 137 11.22 -39.40 -23.83
N ASN A 138 12.04 -38.90 -22.91
CA ASN A 138 13.37 -39.46 -22.64
C ASN A 138 14.20 -38.54 -21.73
N TYR A 139 14.90 -39.18 -20.80
CA TYR A 139 15.87 -38.59 -19.87
C TYR A 139 16.84 -37.65 -20.58
N ASN A 140 16.88 -36.39 -20.14
CA ASN A 140 18.10 -35.60 -20.04
C ASN A 140 17.92 -34.52 -18.98
N GLU A 141 18.86 -34.51 -18.05
CA GLU A 141 18.99 -33.62 -16.90
C GLU A 141 18.62 -32.16 -17.22
N GLU A 142 17.51 -31.69 -16.64
CA GLU A 142 17.26 -30.26 -16.48
C GLU A 142 18.33 -29.70 -15.54
N LYS A 143 19.35 -29.08 -16.13
CA LYS A 143 20.19 -28.11 -15.44
C LYS A 143 19.26 -27.08 -14.81
N ASN A 144 19.20 -27.09 -13.48
CA ASN A 144 18.67 -26.02 -12.65
C ASN A 144 19.10 -24.66 -13.21
N GLU A 145 18.17 -23.92 -13.83
CA GLU A 145 18.28 -22.48 -13.98
C GLU A 145 18.28 -21.86 -12.57
N THR A 146 19.46 -21.87 -11.96
CA THR A 146 19.75 -21.10 -10.75
C THR A 146 19.56 -19.60 -11.04
N VAL A 147 19.54 -18.80 -9.98
CA VAL A 147 19.24 -17.36 -9.89
C VAL A 147 20.24 -16.46 -10.69
N GLU A 148 20.79 -16.93 -11.81
CA GLU A 148 21.87 -16.29 -12.59
C GLU A 148 21.49 -14.94 -13.23
N GLY A 149 20.22 -14.52 -13.16
CA GLY A 149 19.75 -13.27 -13.77
C GLY A 149 19.88 -12.00 -12.93
N VAL A 150 20.10 -12.09 -11.60
CA VAL A 150 20.08 -10.92 -10.71
C VAL A 150 21.30 -10.94 -9.78
N GLN A 151 22.33 -10.19 -10.15
CA GLN A 151 23.55 -10.05 -9.35
C GLN A 151 23.23 -9.59 -7.91
N GLY A 152 23.67 -10.35 -6.91
CA GLY A 152 23.42 -10.06 -5.49
C GLY A 152 22.08 -10.58 -4.94
N ALA A 153 21.35 -11.42 -5.69
CA ALA A 153 20.15 -12.07 -5.18
C ALA A 153 20.45 -13.43 -4.52
N THR A 154 19.80 -13.68 -3.40
CA THR A 154 19.84 -14.93 -2.63
C THR A 154 18.53 -15.70 -2.84
N SER A 155 18.62 -16.96 -3.24
CA SER A 155 17.44 -17.84 -3.33
C SER A 155 16.87 -18.09 -1.94
N ILE A 156 15.53 -18.13 -1.83
CA ILE A 156 14.85 -18.46 -0.58
C ILE A 156 14.56 -19.97 -0.58
N PRO A 157 14.95 -20.69 0.48
CA PRO A 157 14.70 -22.13 0.56
C PRO A 157 13.21 -22.49 0.51
N PRO A 158 12.81 -23.57 -0.19
CA PRO A 158 11.40 -23.98 -0.29
C PRO A 158 10.74 -24.30 1.06
N ASP A 159 11.49 -24.84 2.02
CA ASP A 159 11.02 -25.13 3.38
C ASP A 159 10.67 -23.85 4.15
N VAL A 160 11.43 -22.77 3.95
CA VAL A 160 11.10 -21.46 4.50
C VAL A 160 9.80 -20.93 3.90
N ILE A 161 9.61 -21.05 2.59
CA ILE A 161 8.34 -20.66 1.92
C ILE A 161 7.16 -21.48 2.45
N ALA A 162 7.31 -22.80 2.58
CA ALA A 162 6.29 -23.68 3.10
C ALA A 162 5.89 -23.34 4.56
N SER A 163 6.87 -22.93 5.39
CA SER A 163 6.62 -22.52 6.78
C SER A 163 5.76 -21.26 6.90
N ILE A 164 5.71 -20.44 5.86
CA ILE A 164 4.92 -19.19 5.79
C ILE A 164 3.55 -19.44 5.14
N GLU A 165 3.50 -20.30 4.11
CA GLU A 165 2.26 -20.64 3.38
C GLU A 165 1.14 -21.15 4.28
N GLY A 166 1.47 -22.07 5.21
CA GLY A 166 0.48 -22.65 6.13
C GLY A 166 -0.20 -21.59 7.02
N PRO A 167 0.57 -20.84 7.84
CA PRO A 167 0.01 -19.77 8.68
C PRO A 167 -0.72 -18.66 7.90
N LEU A 168 -0.27 -18.32 6.68
CA LEU A 168 -0.98 -17.37 5.83
C LEU A 168 -2.38 -17.86 5.40
N GLY A 169 -2.60 -19.17 5.33
CA GLY A 169 -3.93 -19.74 5.09
C GLY A 169 -4.91 -19.51 6.25
N LEU A 170 -4.40 -19.33 7.47
CA LEU A 170 -5.18 -19.03 8.68
C LEU A 170 -5.46 -17.54 8.87
N PHE A 171 -4.86 -16.69 8.02
CA PHE A 171 -4.99 -15.25 8.11
C PHE A 171 -6.41 -14.72 7.73
N PRO A 172 -7.08 -15.18 6.66
CA PRO A 172 -8.44 -14.72 6.33
C PRO A 172 -9.49 -14.94 7.43
N PRO A 173 -9.54 -16.09 8.15
CA PRO A 173 -10.50 -16.29 9.24
C PRO A 173 -10.06 -15.69 10.58
N LEU A 174 -8.91 -15.01 10.67
CA LEU A 174 -8.38 -14.51 11.94
C LEU A 174 -9.33 -13.51 12.61
N GLU A 175 -9.69 -13.79 13.86
CA GLU A 175 -10.61 -12.96 14.63
C GLU A 175 -9.94 -11.67 15.12
N VAL A 176 -10.73 -10.60 15.24
CA VAL A 176 -10.24 -9.33 15.78
C VAL A 176 -9.93 -9.51 17.26
N GLY A 177 -8.80 -8.95 17.70
CA GLY A 177 -8.27 -9.13 19.06
C GLY A 177 -7.38 -10.36 19.24
N SER A 178 -7.21 -11.18 18.19
CA SER A 178 -6.29 -12.33 18.19
C SER A 178 -4.99 -12.00 17.46
N GLY A 179 -4.00 -12.89 17.55
CA GLY A 179 -2.79 -12.77 16.74
C GLY A 179 -2.14 -14.10 16.43
N VAL A 180 -1.31 -14.10 15.40
CA VAL A 180 -0.74 -15.30 14.79
C VAL A 180 0.73 -15.10 14.41
N ALA A 181 1.53 -16.14 14.56
CA ALA A 181 2.90 -16.17 14.03
C ALA A 181 2.87 -16.59 12.56
N LEU A 182 3.30 -15.68 11.67
CA LEU A 182 3.24 -15.89 10.22
C LEU A 182 4.54 -16.41 9.59
N GLY A 183 5.65 -16.37 10.33
CA GLY A 183 6.97 -16.77 9.82
C GLY A 183 7.57 -15.83 8.76
N ILE A 184 6.87 -14.73 8.40
CA ILE A 184 7.36 -13.74 7.44
C ILE A 184 8.70 -13.13 7.90
N ASP A 185 8.94 -13.08 9.21
CA ASP A 185 10.20 -12.61 9.81
C ASP A 185 11.43 -13.45 9.42
N LEU A 186 11.23 -14.69 8.97
CA LEU A 186 12.30 -15.54 8.42
C LEU A 186 12.88 -14.98 7.11
N ILE A 187 12.11 -14.16 6.38
CA ILE A 187 12.54 -13.51 5.13
C ILE A 187 12.66 -11.99 5.30
N GLU A 188 11.71 -11.38 5.99
CA GLU A 188 11.67 -9.94 6.30
C GLU A 188 11.89 -9.75 7.80
N SER A 189 13.14 -9.73 8.24
CA SER A 189 13.52 -9.72 9.67
C SER A 189 12.96 -8.57 10.53
N ASP A 190 12.47 -7.49 9.90
CA ASP A 190 11.78 -6.38 10.57
C ASP A 190 10.26 -6.56 10.66
N PHE A 191 9.70 -7.63 10.11
CA PHE A 191 8.31 -8.02 10.27
C PHE A 191 8.08 -8.61 11.68
N PRO A 192 6.93 -8.31 12.33
CA PRO A 192 6.68 -8.82 13.68
C PRO A 192 6.51 -10.34 13.68
N LYS A 193 7.14 -11.01 14.65
CA LYS A 193 6.99 -12.45 14.88
C LYS A 193 5.54 -12.85 15.17
N TRP A 194 4.81 -11.95 15.83
CA TRP A 194 3.40 -12.11 16.14
C TRP A 194 2.60 -10.95 15.53
N PHE A 195 1.74 -11.27 14.58
CA PHE A 195 0.86 -10.30 13.95
C PHE A 195 -0.48 -10.24 14.69
N PHE A 196 -0.79 -9.09 15.29
CA PHE A 196 -2.06 -8.83 15.95
C PHE A 196 -3.11 -8.29 14.96
N MET A 197 -4.28 -8.94 14.92
CA MET A 197 -5.40 -8.53 14.09
C MET A 197 -6.31 -7.57 14.84
N ARG A 198 -6.23 -6.28 14.50
CA ARG A 198 -7.19 -5.26 14.94
C ARG A 198 -8.27 -5.04 13.88
N GLN A 199 -9.42 -4.48 14.28
CA GLN A 199 -10.54 -4.17 13.38
C GLN A 199 -10.08 -3.33 12.17
N ALA A 200 -9.32 -2.26 12.42
CA ALA A 200 -8.82 -1.41 11.36
C ALA A 200 -7.87 -2.11 10.37
N ALA A 201 -7.12 -3.13 10.78
CA ALA A 201 -6.31 -3.90 9.84
C ALA A 201 -7.22 -4.73 8.92
N LYS A 202 -8.19 -5.45 9.50
CA LYS A 202 -9.17 -6.26 8.78
C LYS A 202 -9.93 -5.43 7.74
N ASP A 203 -10.39 -4.24 8.12
CA ASP A 203 -11.12 -3.34 7.22
C ASP A 203 -10.23 -2.81 6.09
N VAL A 204 -9.01 -2.35 6.40
CA VAL A 204 -8.05 -1.88 5.38
C VAL A 204 -7.71 -3.01 4.39
N ILE A 205 -7.52 -4.24 4.87
CA ILE A 205 -7.27 -5.40 4.01
C ILE A 205 -8.46 -5.67 3.08
N LYS A 206 -9.69 -5.68 3.63
CA LYS A 206 -10.92 -5.84 2.85
C LYS A 206 -11.03 -4.75 1.78
N THR A 207 -10.75 -3.51 2.16
CA THR A 207 -10.74 -2.33 1.28
C THR A 207 -9.74 -2.47 0.14
N CYS A 208 -8.49 -2.78 0.45
CA CYS A 208 -7.43 -2.93 -0.55
C CYS A 208 -7.74 -4.07 -1.54
N ASN A 209 -8.36 -5.15 -1.06
CA ASN A 209 -8.78 -6.26 -1.92
C ASN A 209 -9.93 -5.88 -2.85
N ALA A 210 -10.90 -5.08 -2.37
CA ALA A 210 -12.00 -4.57 -3.21
C ALA A 210 -11.49 -3.59 -4.29
N LEU A 211 -10.45 -2.83 -3.98
CA LEU A 211 -9.81 -1.88 -4.89
C LEU A 211 -8.75 -2.50 -5.80
N ALA A 212 -8.65 -3.83 -5.91
CA ALA A 212 -7.62 -4.50 -6.70
C ALA A 212 -7.47 -4.01 -8.16
N PRO A 213 -8.50 -3.49 -8.86
CA PRO A 213 -8.31 -2.88 -10.18
C PRO A 213 -7.52 -1.56 -10.18
N LEU A 214 -7.38 -0.89 -9.02
CA LEU A 214 -6.78 0.45 -8.86
C LEU A 214 -5.45 0.38 -8.10
N PHE A 215 -4.67 1.47 -8.20
CA PHE A 215 -3.41 1.62 -7.47
C PHE A 215 -3.68 2.25 -6.09
N VAL A 216 -3.45 1.49 -5.02
CA VAL A 216 -3.82 1.92 -3.66
C VAL A 216 -2.60 2.48 -2.91
N VAL A 217 -2.77 3.62 -2.27
CA VAL A 217 -1.76 4.24 -1.41
C VAL A 217 -2.25 4.20 0.04
N LEU A 218 -1.55 3.46 0.88
CA LEU A 218 -1.76 3.48 2.33
C LEU A 218 -1.26 4.81 2.90
N ASN A 219 -2.20 5.62 3.37
CA ASN A 219 -1.96 6.91 3.98
C ASN A 219 -2.12 6.81 5.50
N GLY A 220 -1.43 7.67 6.26
CA GLY A 220 -1.55 7.69 7.72
C GLY A 220 -0.24 8.04 8.41
N SER A 221 -0.30 8.19 9.72
CA SER A 221 0.85 8.66 10.51
C SER A 221 1.97 7.62 10.59
N PRO A 222 3.23 8.04 10.81
CA PRO A 222 4.33 7.10 11.04
C PRO A 222 4.09 6.30 12.31
N GLY A 223 4.00 4.97 12.19
CA GLY A 223 3.84 4.07 13.35
C GLY A 223 2.52 3.30 13.37
N ASN A 224 1.63 3.55 12.41
CA ASN A 224 0.30 2.93 12.34
C ASN A 224 0.27 1.52 11.71
N GLY A 225 1.43 0.95 11.33
CA GLY A 225 1.49 -0.40 10.73
C GLY A 225 1.38 -0.49 9.20
N LYS A 226 1.45 0.64 8.47
CA LYS A 226 1.36 0.66 6.99
C LYS A 226 2.32 -0.30 6.30
N SER A 227 3.60 -0.25 6.67
CA SER A 227 4.64 -1.13 6.12
C SER A 227 4.34 -2.60 6.41
N THR A 228 3.89 -2.91 7.63
CA THR A 228 3.46 -4.27 8.02
C THR A 228 2.33 -4.77 7.12
N LEU A 229 1.32 -3.94 6.83
CA LEU A 229 0.21 -4.30 5.95
C LEU A 229 0.65 -4.54 4.50
N VAL A 230 1.58 -3.73 3.97
CA VAL A 230 2.12 -3.94 2.61
C VAL A 230 2.86 -5.26 2.51
N VAL A 231 3.74 -5.56 3.46
CA VAL A 231 4.50 -6.81 3.48
C VAL A 231 3.53 -8.00 3.61
N LEU A 232 2.59 -7.93 4.55
CA LEU A 232 1.58 -8.96 4.77
C LEU A 232 0.76 -9.24 3.52
N LEU A 233 0.25 -8.20 2.85
CA LEU A 233 -0.55 -8.34 1.63
C LEU A 233 0.28 -8.85 0.46
N ALA A 234 1.56 -8.47 0.35
CA ALA A 234 2.47 -9.00 -0.66
C ALA A 234 2.64 -10.52 -0.52
N PHE A 235 2.92 -10.99 0.70
CA PHE A 235 3.03 -12.41 1.01
C PHE A 235 1.71 -13.16 0.83
N TYR A 236 0.61 -12.60 1.32
CA TYR A 236 -0.73 -13.17 1.13
C TYR A 236 -1.08 -13.34 -0.35
N LYS A 237 -0.86 -12.31 -1.18
CA LYS A 237 -1.15 -12.37 -2.61
C LYS A 237 -0.27 -13.38 -3.34
N ALA A 238 1.01 -13.46 -2.97
CA ALA A 238 1.92 -14.41 -3.56
C ALA A 238 1.65 -15.86 -3.16
N LEU A 239 1.58 -16.11 -1.86
CA LEU A 239 1.63 -17.47 -1.34
C LEU A 239 0.25 -18.10 -1.17
N TYR A 240 -0.78 -17.29 -0.90
CA TYR A 240 -2.16 -17.79 -0.77
C TYR A 240 -2.97 -17.61 -2.07
N VAL A 241 -2.97 -16.40 -2.64
CA VAL A 241 -3.71 -16.12 -3.90
C VAL A 241 -2.94 -16.57 -5.16
N LYS A 242 -1.68 -17.01 -5.00
CA LYS A 242 -0.82 -17.49 -6.09
C LYS A 242 -0.59 -16.47 -7.22
N THR A 243 -0.58 -15.18 -6.87
CA THR A 243 -0.27 -14.07 -7.79
C THR A 243 1.22 -13.73 -7.73
N PRO A 244 1.98 -13.67 -8.84
CA PRO A 244 3.36 -13.22 -8.80
C PRO A 244 3.50 -11.80 -8.24
N VAL A 245 4.32 -11.64 -7.20
CA VAL A 245 4.51 -10.37 -6.49
C VAL A 245 5.97 -9.97 -6.47
N MET A 246 6.21 -8.68 -6.70
CA MET A 246 7.49 -8.04 -6.41
C MET A 246 7.28 -7.03 -5.28
N LEU A 247 7.95 -7.26 -4.15
CA LEU A 247 7.96 -6.35 -3.01
C LEU A 247 9.28 -5.57 -3.01
N ILE A 248 9.18 -4.24 -3.08
CA ILE A 248 10.34 -3.34 -3.07
C ILE A 248 10.23 -2.44 -1.85
N ARG A 249 11.27 -2.41 -1.04
CA ARG A 249 11.25 -1.69 0.23
C ARG A 249 12.46 -0.80 0.37
N ARG A 250 12.26 0.42 0.84
CA ARG A 250 13.32 1.32 1.30
C ARG A 250 13.46 1.22 2.80
N ARG A 251 14.52 0.58 3.28
CA ARG A 251 14.76 0.42 4.72
C ARG A 251 15.48 1.65 5.29
N LYS A 252 15.14 2.05 6.51
CA LYS A 252 15.83 3.15 7.23
C LYS A 252 17.17 2.65 7.77
N GLY A 253 18.27 3.27 7.35
CA GLY A 253 19.64 3.00 7.79
C GLY A 253 20.67 3.80 6.97
N PRO A 254 21.97 3.83 7.35
CA PRO A 254 23.01 4.50 6.58
C PRO A 254 23.06 3.94 5.15
N GLY A 255 22.87 4.81 4.15
CA GLY A 255 22.85 4.44 2.73
C GLY A 255 21.47 4.14 2.12
N GLY A 256 20.37 4.15 2.90
CA GLY A 256 19.00 4.06 2.36
C GLY A 256 18.77 2.87 1.43
N ARG A 257 19.28 1.70 1.84
CA ARG A 257 19.33 0.48 1.03
C ARG A 257 17.92 0.07 0.59
N THR A 258 17.81 -0.22 -0.69
CA THR A 258 16.57 -0.68 -1.31
C THR A 258 16.64 -2.20 -1.42
N SER A 259 15.71 -2.90 -0.78
CA SER A 259 15.59 -4.34 -0.93
C SER A 259 14.51 -4.69 -1.96
N MET A 260 14.73 -5.79 -2.68
CA MET A 260 13.78 -6.40 -3.60
C MET A 260 13.52 -7.83 -3.18
N LEU A 261 12.25 -8.23 -3.13
CA LEU A 261 11.81 -9.57 -2.86
C LEU A 261 10.90 -10.03 -3.99
N CYS A 262 11.33 -11.08 -4.69
CA CYS A 262 10.56 -11.73 -5.73
C CYS A 262 9.85 -12.95 -5.15
N LEU A 263 8.53 -12.97 -5.26
CA LEU A 263 7.69 -14.10 -4.90
C LEU A 263 6.95 -14.56 -6.15
N ASP A 264 7.51 -15.56 -6.84
CA ASP A 264 6.93 -16.13 -8.06
C ASP A 264 6.40 -17.55 -7.77
N PRO A 265 5.15 -17.67 -7.30
CA PRO A 265 4.54 -18.97 -7.01
C PRO A 265 4.26 -19.78 -8.27
N VAL A 266 4.16 -19.15 -9.45
CA VAL A 266 3.83 -19.81 -10.72
C VAL A 266 5.02 -20.63 -11.21
N ASN A 267 6.23 -20.10 -11.04
CA ASN A 267 7.46 -20.78 -11.44
C ASN A 267 8.26 -21.34 -10.25
N ALA A 268 7.71 -21.28 -9.03
CA ALA A 268 8.39 -21.64 -7.78
C ALA A 268 9.76 -20.92 -7.60
N LYS A 269 9.87 -19.67 -8.04
CA LYS A 269 11.09 -18.86 -7.97
C LYS A 269 10.97 -17.80 -6.88
N TYR A 270 11.67 -18.00 -5.78
CA TYR A 270 11.67 -17.10 -4.62
C TYR A 270 13.09 -16.62 -4.34
N TRP A 271 13.30 -15.31 -4.34
CA TRP A 271 14.63 -14.75 -4.09
C TRP A 271 14.54 -13.34 -3.53
N ARG A 272 15.61 -12.94 -2.85
CA ARG A 272 15.75 -11.66 -2.18
C ARG A 272 17.06 -10.98 -2.58
N ASN A 273 17.04 -9.68 -2.82
CA ASN A 273 18.22 -8.84 -2.95
C ASN A 273 18.13 -7.71 -1.92
N ASP A 274 19.05 -7.64 -0.98
CA ASP A 274 19.00 -6.67 0.12
C ASP A 274 19.52 -5.27 -0.26
N ASP A 275 20.32 -5.18 -1.33
CA ASP A 275 21.03 -3.96 -1.74
C ASP A 275 20.83 -3.68 -3.24
N ALA A 276 19.56 -3.70 -3.67
CA ALA A 276 19.17 -3.47 -5.05
C ALA A 276 19.42 -2.02 -5.50
N THR A 277 20.09 -1.89 -6.65
CA THR A 277 20.35 -0.60 -7.30
C THR A 277 19.17 -0.14 -8.16
N ILE A 278 19.09 1.16 -8.45
CA ILE A 278 18.09 1.73 -9.37
C ILE A 278 18.15 1.08 -10.76
N LYS A 279 19.35 0.73 -11.23
CA LYS A 279 19.53 0.04 -12.52
C LYS A 279 18.88 -1.35 -12.48
N GLN A 280 19.03 -2.08 -11.37
CA GLN A 280 18.39 -3.38 -11.17
C GLN A 280 16.87 -3.26 -11.05
N LEU A 281 16.35 -2.23 -10.36
CA LEU A 281 14.90 -1.93 -10.31
C LEU A 281 14.33 -1.76 -11.72
N LYS A 282 14.96 -0.93 -12.56
CA LYS A 282 14.51 -0.68 -13.94
C LYS A 282 14.63 -1.92 -14.83
N ALA A 283 15.73 -2.66 -14.73
CA ALA A 283 15.92 -3.90 -15.48
C ALA A 283 14.86 -4.95 -15.10
N PHE A 284 14.55 -5.07 -13.81
CA PHE A 284 13.52 -5.97 -13.31
C PHE A 284 12.13 -5.60 -13.83
N ARG A 285 11.75 -4.32 -13.75
CA ARG A 285 10.44 -3.82 -14.24
C ARG A 285 10.20 -4.18 -15.70
N ARG A 286 11.27 -4.24 -16.52
CA ARG A 286 11.20 -4.66 -17.93
C ARG A 286 11.06 -6.18 -18.08
N ARG A 287 11.74 -6.96 -17.24
CA ARG A 287 11.80 -8.42 -17.31
C ARG A 287 10.56 -9.12 -16.74
N TYR A 288 9.98 -8.58 -15.67
CA TYR A 288 8.87 -9.21 -14.94
C TYR A 288 7.56 -8.45 -15.15
N LYS A 289 7.22 -8.23 -16.43
CA LYS A 289 5.91 -7.65 -16.81
C LYS A 289 4.80 -8.62 -16.38
N GLY A 290 3.91 -8.15 -15.51
CA GLY A 290 2.80 -8.96 -14.97
C GLY A 290 2.90 -9.28 -13.47
N PHE A 291 4.02 -8.97 -12.82
CA PHE A 291 4.12 -9.06 -11.37
C PHE A 291 3.36 -7.90 -10.71
N ALA A 292 2.55 -8.21 -9.71
CA ALA A 292 1.94 -7.19 -8.87
C ALA A 292 3.03 -6.52 -8.03
N LEU A 293 3.09 -5.19 -8.10
CA LEU A 293 4.17 -4.41 -7.48
C LEU A 293 3.71 -3.83 -6.14
N TYR A 294 4.40 -4.19 -5.07
CA TYR A 294 4.17 -3.72 -3.70
C TYR A 294 5.35 -2.87 -3.26
N LEU A 295 5.08 -1.65 -2.81
CA LEU A 295 6.09 -0.65 -2.50
C LEU A 295 6.01 -0.19 -1.03
N ASP A 296 7.15 -0.12 -0.35
CA ASP A 296 7.22 0.35 1.04
C ASP A 296 8.36 1.36 1.22
N GLY A 297 8.06 2.50 1.85
CA GLY A 297 9.07 3.48 2.24
C GLY A 297 9.48 4.48 1.16
N PHE A 298 8.75 4.56 0.04
CA PHE A 298 9.01 5.51 -1.04
C PHE A 298 8.05 6.70 -1.00
N ASP A 299 8.54 7.87 -1.40
CA ASP A 299 7.70 9.03 -1.68
C ASP A 299 7.25 9.03 -3.14
N LYS A 300 6.27 9.89 -3.45
CA LYS A 300 5.73 10.03 -4.80
C LYS A 300 6.81 10.37 -5.83
N ALA A 301 7.70 11.31 -5.52
CA ALA A 301 8.69 11.78 -6.49
C ALA A 301 9.60 10.62 -6.93
N PHE A 302 10.06 9.82 -5.97
CA PHE A 302 10.89 8.64 -6.24
C PHE A 302 10.15 7.61 -7.11
N VAL A 303 8.90 7.29 -6.78
CA VAL A 303 8.10 6.29 -7.51
C VAL A 303 7.97 6.67 -8.99
N PHE A 304 7.64 7.94 -9.28
CA PHE A 304 7.46 8.41 -10.65
C PHE A 304 8.80 8.58 -11.38
N GLN A 305 9.84 9.08 -10.72
CA GLN A 305 11.18 9.24 -11.33
C GLN A 305 11.79 7.90 -11.79
N HIS A 306 11.37 6.79 -11.17
CA HIS A 306 11.94 5.47 -11.40
C HIS A 306 10.98 4.48 -12.06
N ASP A 307 9.89 4.96 -12.68
CA ASP A 307 8.94 4.14 -13.42
C ASP A 307 8.31 3.01 -12.56
N LEU A 308 8.05 3.31 -11.28
CA LEU A 308 7.41 2.41 -10.31
C LEU A 308 5.93 2.74 -10.07
N ASP A 309 5.41 3.72 -10.79
CA ASP A 309 4.05 4.29 -10.73
C ASP A 309 2.90 3.27 -10.89
N ARG A 310 3.07 2.22 -11.69
CA ARG A 310 2.09 1.11 -11.79
C ARG A 310 2.23 0.10 -10.64
N PHE A 311 2.04 0.54 -9.41
CA PHE A 311 2.08 -0.30 -8.21
C PHE A 311 0.68 -0.73 -7.79
N GLN A 312 0.52 -1.94 -7.26
CA GLN A 312 -0.75 -2.38 -6.68
C GLN A 312 -1.01 -1.71 -5.33
N LEU A 313 0.03 -1.61 -4.50
CA LEU A 313 -0.06 -1.07 -3.15
C LEU A 313 1.24 -0.34 -2.76
N LEU A 314 1.09 0.86 -2.19
CA LEU A 314 2.21 1.69 -1.72
C LEU A 314 2.01 2.14 -0.26
N ALA A 315 2.97 1.84 0.61
CA ALA A 315 3.09 2.48 1.93
C ALA A 315 4.15 3.58 1.87
N THR A 316 3.74 4.80 2.21
CA THR A 316 4.66 5.95 2.24
C THR A 316 5.12 6.29 3.66
N PRO A 317 6.36 6.79 3.84
CA PRO A 317 6.91 7.11 5.16
C PRO A 317 6.30 8.37 5.79
N GLY A 318 5.54 9.17 5.02
CA GLY A 318 4.86 10.40 5.44
C GLY A 318 3.48 10.55 4.77
N GLN A 319 2.94 11.77 4.72
CA GLN A 319 1.66 12.01 4.08
C GLN A 319 1.80 12.00 2.55
N TYR A 320 1.01 11.19 1.84
CA TYR A 320 0.96 11.23 0.39
C TYR A 320 0.03 12.36 -0.08
N ARG A 321 0.55 13.27 -0.92
CA ARG A 321 -0.21 14.37 -1.50
C ARG A 321 -0.68 14.00 -2.90
N LEU A 322 -1.97 13.74 -3.04
CA LEU A 322 -2.61 13.65 -4.34
C LEU A 322 -2.69 15.04 -4.98
N LYS A 323 -2.39 15.10 -6.27
CA LYS A 323 -2.75 16.18 -7.18
C LYS A 323 -4.07 15.79 -7.87
N SER A 324 -4.80 16.77 -8.40
CA SER A 324 -6.05 16.54 -9.15
C SER A 324 -5.89 15.46 -10.23
N ASP A 325 -4.76 15.48 -10.91
CA ASP A 325 -4.47 14.60 -12.05
C ASP A 325 -4.18 13.15 -11.64
N ASP A 326 -3.98 12.90 -10.33
CA ASP A 326 -3.76 11.56 -9.79
C ASP A 326 -5.07 10.82 -9.47
N MET A 327 -6.15 11.57 -9.21
CA MET A 327 -7.42 11.03 -8.71
C MET A 327 -8.06 9.92 -9.58
N PRO A 328 -7.91 9.90 -10.92
CA PRO A 328 -8.47 8.81 -11.74
C PRO A 328 -7.72 7.48 -11.63
N HIS A 329 -6.52 7.47 -11.03
CA HIS A 329 -5.62 6.32 -11.08
C HIS A 329 -5.20 5.78 -9.72
N TYR A 330 -5.29 6.62 -8.68
CA TYR A 330 -4.82 6.28 -7.34
C TYR A 330 -5.90 6.49 -6.28
N GLU A 331 -6.03 5.52 -5.39
CA GLU A 331 -6.91 5.60 -4.23
C GLU A 331 -6.10 5.76 -2.95
N LEU A 332 -6.50 6.68 -2.07
CA LEU A 332 -5.92 6.77 -0.73
C LEU A 332 -6.73 5.94 0.26
N CYS A 333 -6.08 5.01 0.92
CA CYS A 333 -6.67 4.24 2.01
C CYS A 333 -5.98 4.60 3.33
N LEU A 334 -6.73 5.14 4.28
CA LEU A 334 -6.22 5.51 5.59
C LEU A 334 -5.92 4.27 6.44
N VAL A 335 -4.76 4.28 7.09
CA VAL A 335 -4.43 3.36 8.19
C VAL A 335 -4.45 4.18 9.49
N PRO A 336 -5.52 4.06 10.30
CA PRO A 336 -5.69 4.88 11.51
C PRO A 336 -4.66 4.53 12.58
N PHE A 337 -4.50 5.39 13.59
CA PHE A 337 -3.67 5.10 14.77
C PHE A 337 -4.18 3.89 15.56
N TRP A 338 -3.39 3.41 16.51
CA TRP A 338 -3.75 2.27 17.37
C TRP A 338 -4.63 2.70 18.53
N SER A 339 -5.71 1.96 18.79
CA SER A 339 -6.56 2.22 19.94
C SER A 339 -5.86 1.77 21.23
N LYS A 340 -6.22 2.37 22.37
CA LYS A 340 -5.70 1.94 23.68
C LYS A 340 -5.99 0.46 23.96
N PRO A 341 -7.20 -0.09 23.71
CA PRO A 341 -7.47 -1.51 23.88
C PRO A 341 -6.55 -2.42 23.04
N ASP A 342 -6.29 -2.06 21.77
CA ASP A 342 -5.38 -2.84 20.91
C ASP A 342 -3.95 -2.87 21.49
N LEU A 343 -3.47 -1.72 21.99
CA LEU A 343 -2.13 -1.62 22.59
C LEU A 343 -2.03 -2.36 23.93
N ILE A 344 -3.10 -2.37 24.73
CA ILE A 344 -3.17 -3.17 25.95
C ILE A 344 -3.03 -4.66 25.61
N ALA A 345 -3.76 -5.15 24.59
CA ALA A 345 -3.66 -6.55 24.16
C ALA A 345 -2.24 -6.92 23.70
N ILE A 346 -1.58 -6.02 22.95
CA ILE A 346 -0.17 -6.20 22.56
C ILE A 346 0.75 -6.20 23.79
N GLY A 347 0.54 -5.28 24.74
CA GLY A 347 1.35 -5.22 25.95
C GLY A 347 1.25 -6.49 26.79
N HIS A 348 0.06 -7.05 26.93
CA HIS A 348 -0.13 -8.34 27.60
C HIS A 348 0.55 -9.50 26.85
N HIS A 349 0.53 -9.49 25.51
CA HIS A 349 1.27 -10.48 24.72
C HIS A 349 2.78 -10.41 24.96
N GLU A 350 3.33 -9.20 25.12
CA GLU A 350 4.75 -8.97 25.47
C GLU A 350 5.07 -9.28 26.95
N GLY A 351 4.08 -9.71 27.73
CA GLY A 351 4.24 -10.05 29.15
C GLY A 351 4.40 -8.83 30.05
N TRP A 352 3.96 -7.64 29.61
CA TRP A 352 4.02 -6.42 30.42
C TRP A 352 2.85 -6.37 31.39
N ASP A 353 3.13 -5.84 32.59
CA ASP A 353 2.10 -5.52 33.57
C ASP A 353 1.37 -4.23 33.22
N GLU A 354 0.23 -4.00 33.88
CA GLU A 354 -0.61 -2.83 33.64
C GLU A 354 0.12 -1.49 33.87
N PRO A 355 0.95 -1.32 34.93
CA PRO A 355 1.78 -0.12 35.08
C PRO A 355 2.76 0.11 33.92
N ALA A 356 3.44 -0.92 33.43
CA ALA A 356 4.36 -0.78 32.29
C ALA A 356 3.61 -0.43 30.99
N ILE A 357 2.44 -1.04 30.75
CA ILE A 357 1.58 -0.74 29.61
C ILE A 357 1.11 0.71 29.66
N ASN A 358 0.58 1.15 30.80
CA ASN A 358 0.11 2.52 30.99
C ASN A 358 1.27 3.53 30.85
N GLY A 359 2.42 3.24 31.44
CA GLY A 359 3.62 4.05 31.32
C GLY A 359 4.10 4.18 29.87
N LYS A 360 4.07 3.10 29.07
CA LYS A 360 4.39 3.16 27.64
C LYS A 360 3.33 3.91 26.84
N TYR A 361 2.05 3.69 27.11
CA TYR A 361 0.95 4.38 26.43
C TYR A 361 1.00 5.90 26.67
N PHE A 362 1.34 6.33 27.88
CA PHE A 362 1.50 7.75 28.23
C PHE A 362 2.41 8.52 27.26
N TYR A 363 3.57 7.95 26.88
CA TYR A 363 4.49 8.58 25.92
C TYR A 363 4.14 8.30 24.45
N SER A 364 3.57 7.14 24.15
CA SER A 364 3.40 6.70 22.76
C SER A 364 2.05 7.08 22.16
N GLY A 365 1.01 7.22 22.98
CA GLY A 365 -0.37 7.28 22.51
C GLY A 365 -0.69 6.11 21.59
N GLY A 366 -1.41 6.38 20.50
CA GLY A 366 -1.74 5.40 19.45
C GLY A 366 -0.58 5.04 18.51
N ASN A 367 0.66 5.43 18.81
CA ASN A 367 1.83 5.15 17.98
C ASN A 367 2.49 3.82 18.39
N LEU A 368 2.15 2.72 17.70
CA LEU A 368 2.69 1.39 18.02
C LEU A 368 4.23 1.36 17.99
N ARG A 369 4.87 2.10 17.07
CA ARG A 369 6.34 2.17 17.04
C ARG A 369 6.91 2.72 18.34
N TYR A 370 6.28 3.77 18.89
CA TYR A 370 6.71 4.37 20.16
C TYR A 370 6.32 3.49 21.35
N PHE A 371 5.21 2.77 21.27
CA PHE A 371 4.77 1.84 22.32
C PHE A 371 5.74 0.67 22.51
N LEU A 372 6.24 0.11 21.40
CA LEU A 372 7.16 -1.03 21.42
C LEU A 372 8.61 -0.65 21.78
N MET A 373 9.01 0.63 21.65
CA MET A 373 10.39 1.03 21.98
C MET A 373 10.62 1.25 23.48
N PRO A 374 11.88 1.33 23.94
CA PRO A 374 12.18 1.72 25.31
C PRO A 374 11.61 3.10 25.65
N GLN A 375 11.00 3.23 26.82
CA GLN A 375 10.30 4.45 27.26
C GLN A 375 11.16 5.73 27.11
N ARG A 376 12.45 5.65 27.48
CA ARG A 376 13.40 6.77 27.32
C ARG A 376 13.50 7.25 25.87
N LYS A 377 13.50 6.33 24.90
CA LYS A 377 13.57 6.66 23.46
C LYS A 377 12.25 7.23 22.96
N ALA A 378 11.10 6.70 23.42
CA ALA A 378 9.79 7.24 23.09
C ALA A 378 9.64 8.68 23.58
N LYS A 379 9.99 8.93 24.86
CA LYS A 379 10.04 10.27 25.45
C LYS A 379 10.90 11.22 24.63
N GLN A 380 12.14 10.82 24.32
CA GLN A 380 13.06 11.65 23.55
C GLN A 380 12.51 11.96 22.14
N ALA A 381 11.86 11.00 21.49
CA ALA A 381 11.25 11.20 20.18
C ALA A 381 10.10 12.21 20.23
N VAL A 382 9.26 12.16 21.27
CA VAL A 382 8.21 13.15 21.50
C VAL A 382 8.81 14.53 21.82
N ASP A 383 9.82 14.61 22.68
CA ASP A 383 10.49 15.86 23.01
C ASP A 383 11.09 16.53 21.75
N ILE A 384 11.71 15.75 20.85
CA ILE A 384 12.22 16.24 19.55
C ILE A 384 11.09 16.75 18.66
N ALA A 385 9.97 16.01 18.59
CA ALA A 385 8.81 16.42 17.79
C ALA A 385 8.22 17.74 18.32
N ILE A 386 8.15 17.92 19.63
CA ILE A 386 7.62 19.14 20.24
C ILE A 386 8.58 20.32 20.09
N ALA A 387 9.88 20.10 20.26
CA ALA A 387 10.89 21.15 20.07
C ALA A 387 10.92 21.70 18.63
N SER A 388 10.39 20.95 17.66
CA SER A 388 10.26 21.38 16.28
C SER A 388 9.05 22.30 16.02
N ILE A 389 8.16 22.46 17.00
CA ILE A 389 6.96 23.30 16.88
C ILE A 389 7.33 24.72 17.30
N VAL A 390 7.53 25.58 16.31
CA VAL A 390 7.65 27.03 16.50
C VAL A 390 6.27 27.69 16.46
N PRO A 391 6.06 28.90 17.04
CA PRO A 391 4.76 29.56 17.09
C PRO A 391 4.00 29.64 15.75
N GLY A 392 4.71 29.83 14.63
CA GLY A 392 4.11 29.83 13.28
C GLY A 392 3.68 28.45 12.74
N THR A 393 4.15 27.35 13.34
CA THR A 393 3.75 25.97 13.00
C THR A 393 2.67 25.40 13.90
N ALA A 394 2.31 26.10 14.99
CA ALA A 394 1.25 25.67 15.90
C ALA A 394 -0.13 25.63 15.23
N GLU A 395 -0.35 26.42 14.16
CA GLU A 395 -1.55 26.35 13.33
C GLU A 395 -1.74 24.97 12.67
N HIS A 396 -0.64 24.23 12.44
CA HIS A 396 -0.70 22.87 11.93
C HIS A 396 -1.15 21.84 12.97
N LEU A 397 -1.30 22.20 14.25
CA LEU A 397 -1.90 21.32 15.25
C LEU A 397 -3.43 21.27 15.10
N ASP A 398 -4.04 22.40 14.72
CA ASP A 398 -5.50 22.51 14.57
C ASP A 398 -5.99 22.10 13.17
N SER A 399 -5.11 22.10 12.16
CA SER A 399 -5.55 21.97 10.77
C SER A 399 -6.06 20.58 10.43
N GLN A 400 -7.37 20.32 10.51
CA GLN A 400 -7.96 19.03 10.08
C GLN A 400 -7.70 18.69 8.60
N ARG A 401 -7.17 19.65 7.82
CA ARG A 401 -6.61 19.43 6.49
C ARG A 401 -5.10 19.16 6.60
N GLY A 402 -4.65 18.09 5.94
CA GLY A 402 -3.25 17.63 5.98
C GLY A 402 -2.28 18.70 5.52
N ALA A 403 -1.75 19.45 6.49
CA ALA A 403 -0.58 20.28 6.27
C ALA A 403 0.62 19.37 6.51
N THR A 404 1.33 19.03 5.44
CA THR A 404 2.65 18.42 5.54
C THR A 404 3.55 19.40 6.27
N SER A 405 3.70 19.21 7.58
CA SER A 405 4.80 19.85 8.27
C SER A 405 6.08 19.12 7.87
N PRO A 406 7.15 19.82 7.46
CA PRO A 406 8.47 19.22 7.30
C PRO A 406 9.03 18.71 8.64
N HIS A 407 8.32 18.94 9.74
CA HIS A 407 8.71 18.58 11.09
C HIS A 407 8.05 17.27 11.57
N PRO A 408 8.62 16.58 12.59
CA PRO A 408 8.08 15.33 13.14
C PRO A 408 6.68 15.42 13.78
N ILE A 409 5.92 16.49 13.56
CA ILE A 409 4.61 16.72 14.17
C ILE A 409 3.62 15.58 13.87
N ASP A 410 3.73 14.93 12.71
CA ASP A 410 2.88 13.80 12.32
C ASP A 410 3.10 12.53 13.15
N THR A 411 4.19 12.46 13.94
CA THR A 411 4.42 11.32 14.85
C THR A 411 3.65 11.46 16.16
N ILE A 412 3.32 12.69 16.55
CA ILE A 412 2.52 13.02 17.73
C ILE A 412 1.06 13.34 17.35
N ARG A 413 0.84 13.96 16.19
CA ARG A 413 -0.46 14.30 15.61
C ARG A 413 -0.87 13.19 14.64
N MET A 414 -1.66 12.26 15.14
CA MET A 414 -1.97 11.01 14.48
C MET A 414 -3.30 11.07 13.71
N ARG A 415 -3.36 10.45 12.53
CA ARG A 415 -4.60 10.33 11.76
C ARG A 415 -5.46 9.15 12.19
N GLY A 416 -6.76 9.39 12.30
CA GLY A 416 -7.80 8.42 12.61
C GLY A 416 -9.05 8.65 11.76
N ILE A 417 -10.08 7.87 12.05
CA ILE A 417 -11.42 7.97 11.45
C ILE A 417 -12.35 8.52 12.51
N GLN A 418 -13.27 9.39 12.14
CA GLN A 418 -14.31 9.86 13.03
C GLN A 418 -15.21 8.70 13.46
N PRO A 419 -15.48 8.49 14.77
CA PRO A 419 -16.48 7.53 15.21
C PRO A 419 -17.84 7.90 14.59
N MET A 420 -18.45 6.98 13.85
CA MET A 420 -19.83 7.10 13.40
C MET A 420 -20.75 6.51 14.46
N ASP A 421 -21.96 7.06 14.59
CA ASP A 421 -22.98 6.50 15.47
C ASP A 421 -23.31 5.05 15.05
N PRO A 422 -23.46 4.10 15.99
CA PRO A 422 -23.77 2.69 15.70
C PRO A 422 -25.07 2.46 14.92
N VAL A 423 -25.94 3.48 14.82
CA VAL A 423 -27.27 3.39 14.20
C VAL A 423 -27.19 3.31 12.67
N THR A 424 -26.07 3.66 12.05
CA THR A 424 -25.88 3.58 10.60
C THR A 424 -25.11 2.35 10.11
N ASP A 425 -24.87 1.35 10.98
CA ASP A 425 -24.25 0.07 10.61
C ASP A 425 -25.25 -0.93 9.97
N SER A 426 -26.17 -0.46 9.15
CA SER A 426 -26.92 -1.30 8.20
C SER A 426 -26.05 -1.59 6.96
N ASN A 427 -24.93 -2.28 7.17
CA ASN A 427 -23.88 -2.49 6.17
C ASN A 427 -23.93 -3.89 5.52
N ALA A 428 -25.11 -4.29 5.00
CA ALA A 428 -25.28 -5.54 4.24
C ALA A 428 -25.09 -5.37 2.72
N ASP A 429 -25.05 -4.13 2.22
CA ASP A 429 -25.36 -3.82 0.81
C ASP A 429 -24.14 -3.29 0.02
N GLY A 430 -23.07 -2.88 0.70
CA GLY A 430 -21.80 -2.48 0.05
C GLY A 430 -21.82 -1.17 -0.75
N THR A 431 -22.85 -0.33 -0.59
CA THR A 431 -23.07 0.89 -1.40
C THR A 431 -22.70 2.21 -0.72
N THR A 432 -22.42 2.23 0.59
CA THR A 432 -21.95 3.42 1.32
C THR A 432 -20.42 3.54 1.24
N PRO A 433 -19.84 4.75 1.05
CA PRO A 433 -18.40 4.89 0.93
C PRO A 433 -17.70 4.44 2.21
N ASN A 434 -16.65 3.65 2.01
CA ASN A 434 -15.83 3.13 3.08
C ASN A 434 -15.09 4.31 3.77
N ASN A 435 -15.32 4.54 5.07
CA ASN A 435 -14.73 5.67 5.83
C ASN A 435 -13.18 5.73 5.76
N TYR A 436 -12.54 4.62 5.38
CA TYR A 436 -11.11 4.53 5.14
C TYR A 436 -10.66 5.18 3.82
N LEU A 437 -11.58 5.51 2.91
CA LEU A 437 -11.35 6.18 1.62
C LEU A 437 -11.86 7.63 1.62
N GLU A 438 -12.88 7.94 2.42
CA GLU A 438 -13.44 9.28 2.50
C GLU A 438 -12.54 10.23 3.32
N ILE A 439 -11.77 11.07 2.63
CA ILE A 439 -10.91 12.09 3.26
C ILE A 439 -11.70 12.99 4.23
N ALA A 440 -12.99 13.24 3.95
CA ALA A 440 -13.87 14.04 4.81
C ALA A 440 -14.12 13.42 6.20
N GLN A 441 -14.02 12.09 6.32
CA GLN A 441 -14.21 11.35 7.58
C GLN A 441 -12.92 11.22 8.39
N TRP A 442 -11.80 11.71 7.87
CA TRP A 442 -10.50 11.56 8.52
C TRP A 442 -10.25 12.70 9.48
N ILE A 443 -9.75 12.35 10.66
CA ILE A 443 -9.44 13.29 11.72
C ILE A 443 -7.97 13.20 12.11
N TYR A 444 -7.48 14.27 12.71
CA TYR A 444 -6.17 14.31 13.34
C TYR A 444 -6.34 14.50 14.84
N ALA A 445 -5.62 13.69 15.61
CA ALA A 445 -5.62 13.74 17.06
C ALA A 445 -4.21 13.55 17.61
N ILE A 446 -3.85 14.33 18.63
CA ILE A 446 -2.69 14.01 19.45
C ILE A 446 -3.15 12.90 20.38
N THR A 447 -2.47 11.76 20.47
CA THR A 447 -2.94 10.62 21.29
C THR A 447 -2.05 10.32 22.49
N SER A 448 -0.87 10.95 22.56
CA SER A 448 0.03 10.86 23.71
C SER A 448 -0.32 11.92 24.75
N GLU A 449 -0.58 11.47 25.97
CA GLU A 449 -0.77 12.33 27.12
C GLU A 449 0.48 13.18 27.41
N TYR A 450 1.67 12.57 27.37
CA TYR A 450 2.93 13.30 27.54
C TYR A 450 3.06 14.42 26.49
N ALA A 451 2.70 14.14 25.23
CA ALA A 451 2.76 15.15 24.19
C ALA A 451 1.80 16.32 24.45
N LEU A 452 0.57 16.03 24.89
CA LEU A 452 -0.38 17.07 25.29
C LEU A 452 0.15 17.94 26.44
N ARG A 453 0.66 17.32 27.51
CA ARG A 453 1.21 18.04 28.67
C ARG A 453 2.37 18.96 28.28
N ARG A 454 3.21 18.53 27.35
CA ARG A 454 4.34 19.32 26.85
C ARG A 454 3.90 20.44 25.91
N LEU A 455 2.90 20.21 25.07
CA LEU A 455 2.28 21.25 24.24
C LEU A 455 1.61 22.33 25.09
N ALA A 456 1.05 21.97 26.25
CA ALA A 456 0.40 22.89 27.18
C ALA A 456 1.31 24.00 27.69
N GLN A 457 2.62 23.81 27.60
CA GLN A 457 3.61 24.81 28.01
C GLN A 457 3.99 25.77 26.88
N ILE A 458 3.54 25.52 25.64
CA ILE A 458 4.06 26.17 24.43
C ILE A 458 2.96 26.84 23.61
N ILE A 459 1.75 26.27 23.57
CA ILE A 459 0.64 26.78 22.74
C ILE A 459 -0.41 27.54 23.59
N PRO A 460 -1.08 28.56 23.02
CA PRO A 460 -2.08 29.34 23.75
C PRO A 460 -3.36 28.54 24.06
N PRO A 461 -4.12 28.91 25.10
CA PRO A 461 -5.26 28.14 25.61
C PRO A 461 -6.39 27.97 24.58
N SER A 462 -6.56 28.95 23.67
CA SER A 462 -7.53 28.85 22.56
C SER A 462 -7.30 27.63 21.65
N LYS A 463 -6.06 27.14 21.55
CA LYS A 463 -5.70 25.95 20.78
C LYS A 463 -6.09 24.65 21.51
N PHE A 464 -6.05 24.65 22.84
CA PHE A 464 -6.47 23.50 23.64
C PHE A 464 -7.96 23.22 23.57
N GLN A 465 -8.79 24.26 23.43
CA GLN A 465 -10.23 24.08 23.24
C GLN A 465 -10.55 23.22 22.01
N ALA A 466 -9.83 23.43 20.90
CA ALA A 466 -9.96 22.61 19.67
C ALA A 466 -9.49 21.16 19.88
N ILE A 467 -8.43 20.96 20.66
CA ILE A 467 -7.93 19.63 21.02
C ILE A 467 -8.93 18.88 21.94
N CYS A 468 -9.54 19.56 22.91
CA CYS A 468 -10.59 19.01 23.78
C CYS A 468 -11.82 18.58 22.97
N LEU A 469 -12.27 19.40 22.01
CA LEU A 469 -13.37 19.09 21.10
C LEU A 469 -13.07 17.84 20.25
N THR A 470 -11.83 17.70 19.77
CA THR A 470 -11.38 16.51 19.04
C THR A 470 -11.44 15.25 19.93
N GLY A 471 -11.03 15.36 21.19
CA GLY A 471 -11.13 14.27 22.15
C GLY A 471 -12.55 13.84 22.47
N HIS A 472 -13.48 14.80 22.56
CA HIS A 472 -14.90 14.51 22.69
C HIS A 472 -15.46 13.74 21.49
N ASN A 473 -15.10 14.17 20.28
CA ASN A 473 -15.55 13.52 19.04
C ASN A 473 -14.98 12.11 18.87
N LEU A 474 -13.85 11.79 19.51
CA LEU A 474 -13.22 10.47 19.49
C LEU A 474 -13.88 9.45 20.43
N GLY A 475 -14.76 9.88 21.33
CA GLY A 475 -15.31 9.01 22.39
C GLY A 475 -14.28 8.57 23.44
N ASP A 476 -13.06 9.11 23.41
CA ASP A 476 -11.98 8.80 24.36
C ASP A 476 -12.11 9.72 25.59
N GLY A 477 -12.96 9.30 26.53
CA GLY A 477 -13.21 10.02 27.79
C GLY A 477 -11.95 10.37 28.58
N PRO A 478 -10.99 9.43 28.77
CA PRO A 478 -9.69 9.72 29.38
C PRO A 478 -8.90 10.81 28.63
N PHE A 479 -8.83 10.73 27.30
CA PHE A 479 -8.15 11.74 26.50
C PHE A 479 -8.82 13.12 26.58
N LYS A 480 -10.16 13.17 26.58
CA LYS A 480 -10.94 14.39 26.83
C LYS A 480 -10.61 14.99 28.20
N GLY A 481 -10.53 14.16 29.23
CA GLY A 481 -10.16 14.57 30.59
C GLY A 481 -8.78 15.21 30.65
N ILE A 482 -7.77 14.57 30.04
CA ILE A 482 -6.39 15.08 29.97
C ILE A 482 -6.32 16.40 29.19
N ALA A 483 -6.98 16.48 28.03
CA ALA A 483 -6.98 17.71 27.24
C ALA A 483 -7.63 18.86 28.03
N PHE A 484 -8.70 18.59 28.75
CA PHE A 484 -9.38 19.56 29.61
C PHE A 484 -8.53 19.96 30.83
N GLU A 485 -7.88 19.02 31.51
CA GLU A 485 -6.92 19.29 32.60
C GLU A 485 -5.82 20.25 32.13
N ASN A 486 -5.24 19.99 30.97
CA ASN A 486 -4.19 20.83 30.40
C ASN A 486 -4.69 22.21 29.96
N TYR A 487 -5.93 22.30 29.45
CA TYR A 487 -6.59 23.58 29.16
C TYR A 487 -6.74 24.43 30.44
N VAL A 488 -7.23 23.83 31.52
CA VAL A 488 -7.40 24.48 32.82
C VAL A 488 -6.05 24.92 33.38
N HIS A 489 -5.02 24.07 33.38
CA HIS A 489 -3.68 24.44 33.85
C HIS A 489 -3.07 25.60 33.05
N ASN A 490 -3.26 25.61 31.73
CA ASN A 490 -2.77 26.70 30.90
C ASN A 490 -3.51 28.02 31.19
N LEU A 491 -4.84 27.99 31.36
CA LEU A 491 -5.62 29.16 31.79
C LEU A 491 -5.15 29.68 33.15
N ALA A 492 -4.91 28.80 34.12
CA ALA A 492 -4.36 29.18 35.43
C ALA A 492 -3.00 29.88 35.28
N MET A 493 -2.09 29.30 34.48
CA MET A 493 -0.75 29.86 34.25
C MET A 493 -0.77 31.23 33.54
N GLN A 494 -1.69 31.46 32.60
CA GLN A 494 -1.69 32.68 31.78
C GLN A 494 -2.51 33.82 32.38
N HIS A 495 -3.60 33.51 33.06
CA HIS A 495 -4.57 34.51 33.50
C HIS A 495 -4.64 34.66 35.02
N ASN A 496 -3.96 33.78 35.80
CA ASN A 496 -4.07 33.67 37.27
C ASN A 496 -5.51 33.55 37.80
N LYS A 497 -6.49 33.38 36.91
CA LYS A 497 -7.92 33.41 37.18
C LYS A 497 -8.63 32.58 36.12
N ILE A 498 -9.46 31.65 36.57
CA ILE A 498 -10.28 30.78 35.73
C ILE A 498 -11.73 30.93 36.17
N ASP A 499 -12.59 31.34 35.25
CA ASP A 499 -14.03 31.33 35.45
C ASP A 499 -14.61 30.04 34.82
N LEU A 500 -15.21 29.19 35.63
CA LEU A 500 -15.81 27.93 35.22
C LEU A 500 -17.31 27.94 35.50
N LYS A 501 -18.09 27.40 34.56
CA LYS A 501 -19.49 27.07 34.81
C LYS A 501 -19.59 25.64 35.30
N VAL A 502 -19.87 25.47 36.59
CA VAL A 502 -19.91 24.17 37.24
C VAL A 502 -21.37 23.73 37.37
N LEU A 503 -21.64 22.47 37.05
CA LEU A 503 -22.92 21.83 37.31
C LEU A 503 -22.72 20.89 38.49
N GLU A 504 -23.50 21.09 39.55
CA GLU A 504 -23.49 20.18 40.69
C GLU A 504 -23.95 18.79 40.24
N TYR A 505 -23.15 17.77 40.50
CA TYR A 505 -23.42 16.42 40.03
C TYR A 505 -24.64 15.84 40.77
N GLN A 506 -25.77 15.72 40.06
CA GLN A 506 -26.96 15.03 40.57
C GLN A 506 -27.02 13.60 39.99
N PRO A 507 -26.98 12.53 40.83
CA PRO A 507 -26.90 11.14 40.37
C PRO A 507 -28.11 10.63 39.55
N LYS A 508 -29.21 11.39 39.49
CA LYS A 508 -30.40 11.07 38.69
C LYS A 508 -30.92 12.34 38.02
N GLN A 509 -30.85 12.40 36.68
CA GLN A 509 -31.57 13.44 35.95
C GLN A 509 -33.08 13.19 36.09
N THR A 510 -33.76 14.06 36.82
CA THR A 510 -35.24 14.05 36.85
C THR A 510 -35.71 14.71 35.56
N ALA A 511 -36.41 13.97 34.70
CA ALA A 511 -36.88 14.49 33.42
C ALA A 511 -37.70 15.77 33.62
N GLY A 512 -37.27 16.88 33.03
CA GLY A 512 -37.97 18.17 33.03
C GLY A 512 -37.34 19.31 33.86
N VAL A 513 -36.23 19.09 34.57
CA VAL A 513 -35.52 20.18 35.27
C VAL A 513 -34.33 20.65 34.44
N ALA A 514 -34.32 21.93 34.06
CA ALA A 514 -33.19 22.54 33.36
C ALA A 514 -31.94 22.52 34.25
N SER A 515 -30.80 22.07 33.71
CA SER A 515 -29.51 22.12 34.42
C SER A 515 -29.14 23.56 34.74
N VAL A 516 -29.10 23.90 36.03
CA VAL A 516 -28.66 25.22 36.51
C VAL A 516 -27.16 25.18 36.72
N TYR A 517 -26.42 25.96 35.93
CA TYR A 517 -24.98 26.10 36.07
C TYR A 517 -24.67 27.23 37.05
N ALA A 518 -23.78 26.98 38.00
CA ALA A 518 -23.22 28.00 38.87
C ALA A 518 -21.92 28.55 38.27
N ASP A 519 -21.69 29.85 38.43
CA ASP A 519 -20.42 30.47 38.06
C ASP A 519 -19.45 30.33 39.25
N GLU A 520 -18.33 29.64 39.03
CA GLU A 520 -17.26 29.47 40.01
C GLU A 520 -15.97 30.11 39.49
N THR A 521 -15.30 30.87 40.34
CA THR A 521 -14.11 31.63 39.98
C THR A 521 -12.92 31.15 40.81
N PHE A 522 -11.92 30.61 40.13
CA PHE A 522 -10.68 30.12 40.73
C PHE A 522 -9.55 31.08 40.46
N GLU A 523 -8.99 31.71 41.50
CA GLU A 523 -7.78 32.52 41.39
C GLU A 523 -6.56 31.68 41.79
N ALA A 524 -5.64 31.47 40.85
CA ALA A 524 -4.39 30.77 41.11
C ALA A 524 -3.45 31.72 41.86
N LYS A 525 -2.94 31.28 43.02
CA LYS A 525 -1.87 32.01 43.72
C LYS A 525 -0.65 32.07 42.79
N ALA A 526 -0.03 33.25 42.68
CA ALA A 526 1.17 33.44 41.88
C ALA A 526 2.24 32.39 42.25
N PRO A 527 2.98 31.82 41.28
CA PRO A 527 3.95 30.79 41.57
C PRO A 527 5.02 31.35 42.51
N GLU A 528 5.11 30.81 43.73
CA GLU A 528 6.25 31.07 44.60
C GLU A 528 7.50 30.53 43.90
N THR A 529 8.41 31.44 43.53
CA THR A 529 9.64 31.14 42.79
C THR A 529 10.73 30.50 43.66
N SER A 530 10.34 29.84 44.75
CA SER A 530 11.24 29.00 45.55
C SER A 530 10.82 27.55 45.38
N GLY A 531 11.62 26.79 44.64
CA GLY A 531 11.43 25.35 44.50
C GLY A 531 11.39 24.69 45.88
N ASN A 532 10.23 24.12 46.22
CA ASN A 532 10.08 23.18 47.30
C ASN A 532 9.32 21.95 46.80
N ASN A 533 9.77 20.81 47.30
CA ASN A 533 9.71 19.50 46.66
C ASN A 533 8.29 18.94 46.56
N THR A 534 8.08 18.08 45.54
CA THR A 534 6.95 17.17 45.31
C THR A 534 6.41 16.45 46.57
N VAL A 535 7.21 16.37 47.63
CA VAL A 535 6.87 15.82 48.94
C VAL A 535 5.73 16.57 49.64
N GLU A 536 5.62 17.90 49.49
CA GLU A 536 4.51 18.66 50.11
C GLU A 536 3.18 18.50 49.35
N CYS A 537 3.23 18.35 48.02
CA CYS A 537 2.04 18.05 47.22
C CYS A 537 1.51 16.64 47.51
N ASP A 538 2.40 15.65 47.67
CA ASP A 538 2.01 14.29 48.06
C ASP A 538 1.45 14.25 49.49
N ALA A 539 2.01 15.02 50.43
CA ALA A 539 1.47 15.14 51.80
C ALA A 539 0.09 15.79 51.86
N ALA A 540 -0.19 16.79 51.01
CA ALA A 540 -1.50 17.43 50.91
C ALA A 540 -2.57 16.48 50.35
N MET A 541 -2.21 15.60 49.41
CA MET A 541 -3.12 14.59 48.85
C MET A 541 -3.43 13.46 49.85
N VAL A 542 -2.48 13.09 50.71
CA VAL A 542 -2.72 12.14 51.82
C VAL A 542 -3.64 12.75 52.90
N GLY A 543 -3.54 14.06 53.14
CA GLY A 543 -4.41 14.77 54.09
C GLY A 543 -5.89 14.84 53.67
N MET A 544 -6.19 14.75 52.37
CA MET A 544 -7.57 14.70 51.86
C MET A 544 -8.18 13.29 51.83
N GLY A 545 -7.40 12.26 52.19
CA GLY A 545 -7.82 10.86 52.26
C GLY A 545 -8.35 10.41 53.63
N GLY A 546 -8.62 11.33 54.55
CA GLY A 546 -9.19 11.03 55.86
C GLY A 546 -10.68 10.72 55.80
N PHE A 547 -11.05 9.55 55.27
CA PHE A 547 -12.37 8.96 55.52
C PHE A 547 -12.28 8.20 56.85
N ASP A 548 -12.86 8.78 57.90
CA ASP A 548 -13.01 8.13 59.20
C ASP A 548 -14.11 7.05 59.09
N PRO A 549 -13.82 5.75 59.27
CA PRO A 549 -14.80 4.68 59.03
C PRO A 549 -15.86 4.53 60.13
N ASP A 550 -15.79 5.29 61.22
CA ASP A 550 -16.66 5.10 62.37
C ASP A 550 -17.49 6.36 62.66
N HIS A 551 -18.67 6.50 62.04
CA HIS A 551 -19.87 7.04 62.72
C HIS A 551 -21.17 6.63 62.02
N ASN A 552 -21.89 5.72 62.69
CA ASN A 552 -23.30 5.31 62.54
C ASN A 552 -24.24 6.54 62.38
N VAL A 553 -25.37 6.49 61.66
CA VAL A 553 -26.57 5.64 61.79
C VAL A 553 -27.34 5.64 60.47
#